data_AF-A0AAD8PZD5-F1
#
_entry.id   AF-A0AAD8PZD5-F1
#
_cell.length_a   1.000
_cell.length_b   1.000
_cell.length_c   1.000
_cell.angle_alpha   90.00
_cell.angle_beta   90.00
_cell.angle_gamma   90.00
#
_symmetry.space_group_name_H-M   'P 1'
#
loop_
_entity.id
_entity.type
_entity.pdbx_description
1 polymer ?
#
loop_
_entity_poly.entity_id
_entity_poly.type
_entity_poly.pdbx_seq_one_letter_code
_entity_poly.pdbx_strand_id
1 'polypeptide(L)'
;MGRSQAIWGPTASTFDPGRWITPYQGRDGDVSASSLPTEDLIRSPRGTLNEHGGAAKGHQYGMLTFLKGPKGCTGERFVKAEMRRVVAVLVAGFQWTPAQTHEPEQVGILVIKPAGRIAV
;
A
#
# COMPACT_ATOMS: atom_id res chain seq x y z
N MET A 1 9.36 -12.35 -3.20
CA MET A 1 9.98 -11.01 -3.45
C MET A 1 9.33 -9.89 -2.62
N GLY A 2 8.00 -9.80 -2.51
CA GLY A 2 7.32 -8.70 -1.80
C GLY A 2 7.67 -8.50 -0.31
N ARG A 3 8.35 -9.45 0.34
CA ARG A 3 8.85 -9.35 1.74
C ARG A 3 10.39 -9.43 1.82
N SER A 4 11.09 -9.32 0.69
CA SER A 4 12.56 -9.41 0.66
C SER A 4 13.18 -8.15 1.27
N GLN A 5 13.97 -8.32 2.33
CA GLN A 5 14.68 -7.21 2.97
C GLN A 5 15.75 -6.59 2.06
N ALA A 6 16.35 -7.38 1.16
CA ALA A 6 17.32 -6.87 0.19
C ALA A 6 16.68 -5.89 -0.81
N ILE A 7 15.38 -6.03 -1.09
CA ILE A 7 14.65 -5.15 -2.03
C ILE A 7 13.97 -4.02 -1.28
N TRP A 8 13.30 -4.32 -0.16
CA TRP A 8 12.38 -3.39 0.52
C TRP A 8 12.91 -2.80 1.82
N GLY A 9 14.14 -3.16 2.20
CA GLY A 9 14.78 -2.71 3.43
C GLY A 9 14.35 -3.52 4.67
N PRO A 10 14.81 -3.13 5.87
CA PRO A 10 14.57 -3.87 7.11
C PRO A 10 13.09 -3.95 7.49
N THR A 11 12.28 -2.97 7.07
CA THR A 11 10.84 -2.91 7.37
C THR A 11 9.99 -3.72 6.38
N ALA A 12 10.59 -4.57 5.54
CA ALA A 12 9.90 -5.37 4.51
C ALA A 12 8.82 -6.32 5.07
N SER A 13 8.90 -6.68 6.36
CA SER A 13 7.92 -7.52 7.05
C SER A 13 6.80 -6.72 7.73
N THR A 14 6.93 -5.39 7.82
CA THR A 14 6.01 -4.51 8.52
C THR A 14 5.00 -3.90 7.54
N PHE A 15 3.73 -3.82 7.95
CA PHE A 15 2.72 -3.11 7.19
C PHE A 15 2.90 -1.60 7.34
N ASP A 16 3.49 -0.97 6.32
CA ASP A 16 3.77 0.46 6.27
C ASP A 16 3.22 1.06 4.97
N PRO A 17 2.01 1.64 4.99
CA PRO A 17 1.45 2.34 3.83
C PRO A 17 2.21 3.62 3.46
N GLY A 18 2.95 4.23 4.40
CA GLY A 18 3.64 5.50 4.23
C GLY A 18 4.76 5.43 3.19
N ARG A 19 5.38 4.26 2.97
CA ARG A 19 6.43 4.09 1.96
C ARG A 19 6.03 4.48 0.53
N TRP A 20 4.73 4.45 0.22
CA TRP A 20 4.18 4.79 -1.08
C TRP A 20 3.85 6.28 -1.22
N ILE A 21 4.19 7.08 -0.21
CA ILE A 21 3.94 8.51 -0.14
C ILE A 21 5.29 9.20 -0.01
N THR A 22 5.67 9.97 -1.02
CA THR A 22 6.76 10.93 -0.90
C THR A 22 6.22 12.16 -0.17
N PRO A 23 6.68 12.45 1.06
CA PRO A 23 6.22 13.63 1.77
C PRO A 23 6.62 14.88 0.99
N TYR A 24 5.78 15.91 1.07
CA TYR A 24 6.16 17.20 0.52
C TYR A 24 7.33 17.76 1.34
N GLN A 25 8.49 17.94 0.71
CA GLN A 25 9.66 18.52 1.36
C GLN A 25 9.67 20.02 1.09
N GLY A 26 9.53 20.81 2.15
CA GLY A 26 9.75 22.26 2.07
C GLY A 26 11.23 22.55 1.90
N ARG A 27 11.54 23.67 1.24
CA ARG A 27 12.92 24.12 1.01
C ARG A 27 13.72 24.28 2.32
N ASP A 28 13.01 24.50 3.43
CA ASP A 28 13.58 24.76 4.76
C ASP A 28 13.01 23.86 5.88
N GLY A 29 12.37 22.72 5.54
CA GLY A 29 11.85 21.77 6.53
C GLY A 29 10.44 22.05 7.10
N ASP A 30 9.90 23.24 6.87
CA ASP A 30 8.66 23.69 7.51
C ASP A 30 7.58 24.01 6.46
N VAL A 31 6.86 23.00 6.00
CA VAL A 31 5.69 23.22 5.14
C VAL A 31 4.51 22.46 5.72
N SER A 32 3.70 23.21 6.46
CA SER A 32 2.35 22.78 6.78
C SER A 32 1.54 22.70 5.50
N ALA A 33 0.67 21.70 5.38
CA ALA A 33 -0.24 21.54 4.24
C ALA A 33 -1.04 22.81 3.90
N SER A 34 -1.16 23.76 4.85
CA SER A 34 -1.82 25.05 4.70
C SER A 34 -1.07 26.08 3.84
N SER A 35 0.18 25.82 3.43
CA SER A 35 1.01 26.74 2.63
C SER A 35 1.03 26.42 1.13
N LEU A 36 0.38 25.33 0.72
CA LEU A 36 0.33 24.88 -0.68
C LEU A 36 -0.77 25.57 -1.47
N PRO A 37 -0.57 25.85 -2.78
CA PRO A 37 -1.62 26.35 -3.67
C PRO A 37 -2.85 25.43 -3.62
N THR A 38 -4.07 25.99 -3.71
CA THR A 38 -5.33 25.25 -3.59
C THR A 38 -5.45 24.05 -4.54
N GLU A 39 -4.80 24.09 -5.70
CA GLU A 39 -4.70 22.98 -6.66
C GLU A 39 -3.99 21.74 -6.07
N ASP A 40 -3.01 21.93 -5.19
CA ASP A 40 -2.26 20.88 -4.49
C ASP A 40 -2.99 20.34 -3.25
N LEU A 41 -4.03 21.02 -2.75
CA LEU A 41 -4.92 20.50 -1.69
C LEU A 41 -5.90 19.44 -2.20
N ILE A 42 -6.09 19.33 -3.51
CA ILE A 42 -6.78 18.19 -4.15
C ILE A 42 -5.88 16.94 -4.06
N ARG A 43 -4.57 17.13 -3.94
CA ARG A 43 -3.58 16.09 -3.64
C ARG A 43 -3.56 15.80 -2.13
N SER A 44 -3.28 14.56 -1.77
CA SER A 44 -3.27 14.09 -0.37
C SER A 44 -2.49 15.05 0.55
N PRO A 45 -3.03 15.46 1.71
CA PRO A 45 -2.37 16.39 2.63
C PRO A 45 -1.06 15.84 3.22
N ARG A 46 -0.75 14.56 2.97
CA ARG A 46 0.44 13.86 3.47
C ARG A 46 1.58 13.80 2.44
N GLY A 47 1.38 14.32 1.23
CA GLY A 47 2.37 14.30 0.15
C GLY A 47 1.89 13.60 -1.11
N THR A 48 2.84 13.31 -1.99
CA THR A 48 2.58 12.79 -3.35
C THR A 48 2.78 11.28 -3.41
N LEU A 49 1.93 10.57 -4.15
CA LEU A 49 2.10 9.12 -4.33
C LEU A 49 3.35 8.83 -5.16
N ASN A 50 4.12 7.82 -4.73
CA ASN A 50 5.23 7.28 -5.48
C ASN A 50 4.94 5.85 -5.95
N GLU A 51 5.69 5.40 -6.96
CA GLU A 51 5.49 4.07 -7.57
C GLU A 51 6.51 3.01 -7.13
N HIS A 52 7.49 3.39 -6.30
CA HIS A 52 8.62 2.53 -5.95
C HIS A 52 8.60 2.02 -4.51
N GLY A 53 7.89 2.67 -3.59
CA GLY A 53 7.69 2.15 -2.23
C GLY A 53 8.99 1.94 -1.44
N GLY A 54 10.06 2.67 -1.79
CA GLY A 54 11.40 2.52 -1.21
C GLY A 54 12.20 1.31 -1.70
N ALA A 55 11.82 0.68 -2.83
CA ALA A 55 12.59 -0.44 -3.39
C ALA A 55 14.02 -0.02 -3.77
N ALA A 56 14.99 -0.90 -3.53
CA ALA A 56 16.38 -0.71 -3.94
C ALA A 56 16.47 -0.45 -5.46
N LYS A 57 17.40 0.43 -5.85
CA LYS A 57 17.58 0.85 -7.25
C LYS A 57 17.79 -0.38 -8.16
N GLY A 58 17.12 -0.40 -9.31
CA GLY A 58 17.19 -1.50 -10.28
C GLY A 58 16.18 -2.64 -10.05
N HIS A 59 15.42 -2.64 -8.95
CA HIS A 59 14.42 -3.69 -8.68
C HIS A 59 13.00 -3.36 -9.19
N GLN A 60 12.87 -3.20 -10.51
CA GLN A 60 11.58 -2.91 -11.18
C GLN A 60 10.54 -4.03 -11.01
N TYR A 61 11.00 -5.26 -10.74
CA TYR A 61 10.15 -6.43 -10.48
C TYR A 61 10.06 -6.78 -8.98
N GLY A 62 10.34 -5.82 -8.09
CA GLY A 62 10.22 -6.04 -6.65
C GLY A 62 8.80 -6.40 -6.21
N MET A 63 7.79 -5.88 -6.90
CA MET A 63 6.35 -6.09 -6.64
C MET A 63 5.69 -6.80 -7.83
N LEU A 64 5.30 -8.07 -7.62
CA LEU A 64 4.70 -8.92 -8.66
C LEU A 64 3.28 -9.40 -8.29
N THR A 65 2.56 -8.65 -7.46
CA THR A 65 1.19 -9.00 -7.01
C THR A 65 0.24 -9.30 -8.17
N PHE A 66 0.34 -8.53 -9.25
CA PHE A 66 -0.45 -8.71 -10.47
C PHE A 66 0.37 -9.30 -11.63
N LEU A 67 1.55 -9.85 -11.34
CA LEU A 67 2.56 -10.24 -12.32
C LEU A 67 2.93 -9.06 -13.25
N LYS A 68 3.86 -9.27 -14.19
CA LYS A 68 4.25 -8.30 -15.22
C LYS A 68 4.54 -9.03 -16.54
N GLY A 69 4.46 -8.31 -17.66
CA GLY A 69 4.71 -8.86 -18.99
C GLY A 69 3.49 -9.56 -19.61
N PRO A 70 3.68 -10.50 -20.57
CA PRO A 70 2.60 -11.15 -21.34
C PRO A 70 1.59 -11.94 -20.51
N LYS A 71 1.93 -12.27 -19.25
CA LYS A 71 1.08 -12.99 -18.29
C LYS A 71 0.63 -12.10 -17.12
N GLY A 72 0.68 -10.78 -17.29
CA GLY A 72 0.14 -9.83 -16.32
C GLY A 72 -1.36 -10.05 -16.10
N CYS A 73 -1.83 -9.80 -14.87
CA CYS A 73 -3.24 -9.90 -14.53
C CYS A 73 -4.02 -8.76 -15.20
N THR A 74 -4.88 -9.08 -16.16
CA THR A 74 -5.78 -8.12 -16.83
C THR A 74 -6.72 -7.41 -15.85
N GLY A 75 -7.00 -8.04 -14.70
CA GLY A 75 -7.85 -7.50 -13.64
C GLY A 75 -7.18 -6.47 -12.72
N GLU A 76 -5.89 -6.15 -12.88
CA GLU A 76 -5.15 -5.25 -11.98
C GLU A 76 -5.87 -3.92 -11.73
N ARG A 77 -6.36 -3.29 -12.81
CA ARG A 77 -7.04 -1.97 -12.71
C ARG A 77 -8.38 -2.08 -12.00
N PHE A 78 -9.15 -3.12 -12.32
CA PHE A 78 -10.45 -3.38 -11.71
C PHE A 78 -10.33 -3.65 -10.21
N VAL A 79 -9.44 -4.57 -9.83
CA VAL A 79 -9.21 -4.92 -8.41
C VAL A 79 -8.73 -3.70 -7.62
N LYS A 80 -7.84 -2.87 -8.17
CA LYS A 80 -7.41 -1.63 -7.49
C LYS A 80 -8.56 -0.63 -7.32
N ALA A 81 -9.45 -0.51 -8.31
CA ALA A 81 -10.61 0.38 -8.21
C ALA A 81 -11.62 -0.12 -7.15
N GLU A 82 -11.97 -1.40 -7.18
CA GLU A 82 -12.88 -2.02 -6.21
C GLU A 82 -12.29 -1.98 -4.79
N MET A 83 -11.01 -2.29 -4.62
CA MET A 83 -10.37 -2.27 -3.31
C MET A 83 -10.34 -0.86 -2.70
N ARG A 84 -10.14 0.18 -3.52
CA ARG A 84 -10.29 1.58 -3.07
C ARG A 84 -11.71 1.88 -2.62
N ARG A 85 -12.71 1.44 -3.38
CA ARG A 85 -14.13 1.64 -3.05
C ARG A 85 -14.49 0.96 -1.73
N VAL A 86 -14.15 -0.32 -1.59
CA VAL A 86 -14.41 -1.11 -0.38
C VAL A 86 -13.73 -0.45 0.81
N VAL A 87 -12.43 -0.16 0.73
CA VAL A 87 -11.70 0.48 1.83
C VAL A 87 -12.31 1.84 2.19
N ALA A 88 -12.68 2.67 1.21
CA ALA A 88 -13.28 3.99 1.47
C ALA A 88 -14.62 3.88 2.22
N VAL A 89 -15.50 2.96 1.83
CA VAL A 89 -16.78 2.73 2.53
C VAL A 89 -16.53 2.19 3.94
N LEU A 90 -15.60 1.25 4.06
CA LEU A 90 -15.24 0.61 5.31
C LEU A 90 -14.71 1.63 6.35
N VAL A 91 -13.77 2.49 5.97
CA VAL A 91 -13.20 3.50 6.89
C VAL A 91 -14.12 4.70 7.13
N ALA A 92 -15.06 4.99 6.23
CA ALA A 92 -16.03 6.06 6.41
C ALA A 92 -17.19 5.66 7.33
N GLY A 93 -17.59 4.39 7.29
CA GLY A 93 -18.75 3.90 8.03
C GLY A 93 -18.44 3.28 9.39
N PHE A 94 -17.19 2.86 9.64
CA PHE A 94 -16.87 2.03 10.79
C PHE A 94 -15.51 2.37 11.41
N GLN A 95 -15.40 2.06 12.70
CA GLN A 95 -14.15 2.03 13.45
C GLN A 95 -13.99 0.64 14.07
N TRP A 96 -12.82 0.04 13.93
CA TRP A 96 -12.54 -1.33 14.37
C TRP A 96 -11.29 -1.41 15.23
N THR A 97 -11.23 -2.44 16.05
CA THR A 97 -10.03 -2.80 16.80
C THR A 97 -9.82 -4.31 16.64
N PRO A 98 -8.64 -4.78 16.22
CA PRO A 98 -8.44 -6.20 15.98
C PRO A 98 -8.73 -7.01 17.26
N ALA A 99 -9.69 -7.93 17.17
CA ALA A 99 -10.06 -8.81 18.29
C ALA A 99 -9.04 -9.95 18.50
N GLN A 100 -8.25 -10.27 17.47
CA GLN A 100 -7.34 -11.41 17.46
C GLN A 100 -6.17 -11.18 16.48
N THR A 101 -5.04 -11.81 16.77
CA THR A 101 -3.90 -11.87 15.84
C THR A 101 -4.09 -13.02 14.87
N HIS A 102 -3.80 -12.79 13.59
CA HIS A 102 -3.95 -13.79 12.55
C HIS A 102 -2.60 -14.16 11.94
N GLU A 103 -2.37 -15.47 11.82
CA GLU A 103 -1.29 -15.99 10.99
C GLU A 103 -1.79 -16.23 9.55
N PRO A 104 -0.94 -15.98 8.54
CA PRO A 104 -1.28 -16.29 7.15
C PRO A 104 -1.27 -17.80 6.92
N GLU A 105 -2.36 -18.32 6.38
CA GLU A 105 -2.50 -19.71 5.97
C GLU A 105 -2.66 -19.76 4.44
N GLN A 106 -1.86 -20.63 3.79
CA GLN A 106 -2.02 -20.90 2.38
C GLN A 106 -3.09 -21.99 2.19
N VAL A 107 -4.18 -21.64 1.50
CA VAL A 107 -5.25 -22.58 1.18
C VAL A 107 -5.23 -22.88 -0.31
N GLY A 108 -5.04 -24.15 -0.62
CA GLY A 108 -4.78 -24.61 -1.99
C GLY A 108 -3.47 -24.06 -2.55
N ILE A 109 -3.42 -23.87 -3.86
CA ILE A 109 -2.17 -23.53 -4.57
C ILE A 109 -1.94 -22.02 -4.65
N LEU A 110 -2.98 -21.20 -4.62
CA LEU A 110 -2.90 -19.78 -5.01
C LEU A 110 -3.30 -18.76 -3.95
N VAL A 111 -4.11 -19.14 -2.96
CA VAL A 111 -4.74 -18.17 -2.07
C VAL A 111 -4.09 -18.21 -0.69
N ILE A 112 -3.62 -17.05 -0.23
CA ILE A 112 -3.21 -16.85 1.16
C ILE A 112 -4.34 -16.08 1.85
N LYS A 113 -4.85 -16.62 2.95
CA LYS A 113 -5.88 -15.98 3.77
C LYS A 113 -5.49 -16.02 5.25
N PRO A 114 -6.16 -15.25 6.12
CA PRO A 114 -6.02 -15.45 7.56
C PRO A 114 -6.46 -16.87 7.97
N ALA A 115 -5.73 -17.46 8.91
CA ALA A 115 -6.16 -18.68 9.59
C ALA A 115 -7.46 -18.40 10.38
N GLY A 116 -8.41 -19.34 10.33
CA GLY A 116 -9.70 -19.21 10.99
C GLY A 116 -10.62 -18.13 10.40
N ARG A 117 -11.52 -17.59 11.22
CA ARG A 117 -12.47 -16.51 10.87
C ARG A 117 -11.90 -15.15 11.23
N ILE A 118 -12.10 -14.13 10.39
CA ILE A 118 -11.74 -12.74 10.72
C ILE A 118 -12.77 -12.17 11.70
N ALA A 119 -12.29 -11.59 12.79
CA ALA A 119 -13.09 -10.82 13.73
C ALA A 119 -12.42 -9.45 13.95
N VAL A 120 -13.22 -8.38 13.88
CA VAL A 120 -12.83 -6.96 13.92
C VAL A 120 -13.66 -6.18 14.92
#